data_AF-A0A5C5VHY6-F1
#
_entry.id   AF-A0A5C5VHY6-F1
#
_cell.length_a   1.000
_cell.length_b   1.000
_cell.length_c   1.000
_cell.angle_alpha   90.00
_cell.angle_beta   90.00
_cell.angle_gamma   90.00
#
_symmetry.space_group_name_H-M   'P 1'
#
loop_
_entity.id
_entity.type
_entity.pdbx_description
1 polymer ?
#
loop_
_entity_poly.entity_id
_entity_poly.type
_entity_poly.pdbx_seq_one_letter_code
_entity_poly.pdbx_strand_id
1 'polypeptide(L)'
;MPPVVTPRRRRPAGARLPVALPPIALILVALLLIASPTACLAAMDCPGEGCATVRPQDEVVLISSRPIGCSTDPVRLEEGLHAETYSDADGDGRREWRAAPWRSVIESADGGLPTVVFAHGNKVSWCETRSRGLYAYGRLVRCACDERPLRFLIWSWCADEIKGPLKDFRVKAARTAPVGKQLAYVLNQAPADARLGLLGYSYGARVSSGALHELGAGVLDGPPRSVRAFYLAAAFDAHWLGRGQRHGAAMDVTEQLVLTTNRRDPAMKYFGLLGRNYDPQAMGYSGPTCLDRERAQRVRLINVTNSVGRSHDLCDYVAAPGVMRRAWSLLTYADQADAQLASADAAVSK
;
A
#
# COMPACT_ATOMS: atom_id res chain seq x y z
N MET A 1 33.53 21.64 81.23
CA MET A 1 32.67 21.91 80.06
C MET A 1 32.65 20.66 79.19
N PRO A 2 31.52 19.93 79.08
CA PRO A 2 31.41 18.75 78.24
C PRO A 2 31.07 19.13 76.78
N PRO A 3 31.46 18.31 75.78
CA PRO A 3 31.18 18.60 74.37
C PRO A 3 29.73 18.30 73.99
N VAL A 4 29.15 19.21 73.22
CA VAL A 4 27.78 19.14 72.68
C VAL A 4 27.73 18.13 71.52
N VAL A 5 26.87 17.11 71.65
CA VAL A 5 26.60 16.12 70.60
C VAL A 5 25.53 16.67 69.66
N THR A 6 25.90 16.97 68.41
CA THR A 6 24.95 17.32 67.34
C THR A 6 24.28 16.08 66.74
N PRO A 7 22.96 16.11 66.46
CA PRO A 7 22.24 14.96 65.92
C PRO A 7 22.51 14.74 64.43
N ARG A 8 22.70 13.47 64.04
CA ARG A 8 22.84 13.00 62.65
C ARG A 8 21.58 13.34 61.82
N ARG A 9 21.75 14.12 60.75
CA ARG A 9 20.74 14.32 59.70
C ARG A 9 20.42 12.99 59.00
N ARG A 10 19.14 12.59 59.00
CA ARG A 10 18.61 11.49 58.17
C ARG A 10 18.66 11.88 56.69
N ARG A 11 19.22 11.01 55.84
CA ARG A 11 19.11 11.11 54.37
C ARG A 11 17.65 10.85 53.96
N PRO A 12 17.09 11.60 52.99
CA PRO A 12 15.79 11.28 52.43
C PRO A 12 15.88 10.01 51.58
N ALA A 13 14.83 9.19 51.69
CA ALA A 13 14.66 7.95 50.92
C ALA A 13 14.68 8.25 49.42
N GLY A 14 15.44 7.45 48.67
CA GLY A 14 15.58 7.58 47.22
C GLY A 14 14.23 7.49 46.52
N ALA A 15 13.96 8.47 45.66
CA ALA A 15 12.89 8.40 44.68
C ALA A 15 13.13 7.17 43.80
N ARG A 16 12.23 6.19 43.89
CA ARG A 16 12.21 5.04 43.00
C ARG A 16 11.87 5.55 41.59
N LEU A 17 12.80 5.38 40.66
CA LEU A 17 12.54 5.53 39.23
C LEU A 17 11.32 4.68 38.84
N PRO A 18 10.44 5.17 37.94
CA PRO A 18 9.27 4.42 37.53
C PRO A 18 9.71 3.10 36.89
N VAL A 19 9.16 2.01 37.39
CA VAL A 19 9.36 0.66 36.87
C VAL A 19 8.95 0.68 35.40
N ALA A 20 9.89 0.38 34.50
CA ALA A 20 9.62 0.23 33.09
C ALA A 20 8.49 -0.80 32.91
N LEU A 21 7.43 -0.41 32.18
CA LEU A 21 6.33 -1.30 31.85
C LEU A 21 6.89 -2.58 31.23
N PRO A 22 6.43 -3.78 31.65
CA PRO A 22 6.90 -5.02 31.07
C PRO A 22 6.63 -5.02 29.55
N PRO A 23 7.50 -5.62 28.73
CA PRO A 23 7.39 -5.57 27.27
C PRO A 23 6.03 -6.04 26.73
N ILE A 24 5.34 -6.93 27.46
CA ILE A 24 3.98 -7.38 27.17
C ILE A 24 2.97 -6.23 27.21
N ALA A 25 3.08 -5.30 28.17
CA ALA A 25 2.18 -4.16 28.27
C ALA A 25 2.40 -3.13 27.14
N LEU A 26 3.65 -2.92 26.72
CA LEU A 26 3.98 -2.10 25.54
C LEU A 26 3.46 -2.72 24.23
N ILE A 27 3.57 -4.04 24.09
CA ILE A 27 3.01 -4.80 22.97
C ILE A 27 1.48 -4.69 22.97
N LEU A 28 0.82 -4.84 24.11
CA LEU A 28 -0.65 -4.71 24.21
C LEU A 28 -1.13 -3.29 23.93
N VAL A 29 -0.43 -2.26 24.39
CA VAL A 29 -0.76 -0.84 24.10
C VAL A 29 -0.54 -0.51 22.62
N ALA A 30 0.56 -0.95 22.02
CA ALA A 30 0.78 -0.79 20.58
C ALA A 30 -0.30 -1.54 19.78
N LEU A 31 -0.63 -2.77 20.17
CA LEU A 31 -1.69 -3.55 19.53
C LEU A 31 -3.08 -2.95 19.74
N LEU A 32 -3.39 -2.35 20.90
CA LEU A 32 -4.65 -1.64 21.17
C LEU A 32 -4.77 -0.34 20.36
N LEU A 33 -3.67 0.39 20.16
CA LEU A 33 -3.64 1.58 19.29
C LEU A 33 -3.84 1.21 17.81
N ILE A 34 -3.29 0.06 17.39
CA ILE A 34 -3.47 -0.48 16.04
C ILE A 34 -4.83 -1.18 15.88
N ALA A 35 -5.41 -1.69 16.97
CA ALA A 35 -6.71 -2.38 17.02
C ALA A 35 -7.80 -1.48 17.63
N SER A 36 -7.78 -0.18 17.34
CA SER A 36 -8.90 0.69 17.70
C SER A 36 -10.18 0.07 17.11
N PRO A 37 -11.18 -0.28 17.95
CA PRO A 37 -12.36 -1.05 17.54
C PRO A 37 -13.36 -0.24 16.70
N THR A 38 -13.00 0.97 16.27
CA THR A 38 -13.83 1.82 15.41
C THR A 38 -13.86 1.39 13.94
N ALA A 39 -13.12 0.35 13.53
CA ALA A 39 -13.10 -0.10 12.14
C ALA A 39 -14.41 -0.76 11.64
N CYS A 40 -15.30 -1.20 12.54
CA CYS A 40 -16.53 -1.91 12.13
C CYS A 40 -17.70 -0.98 11.72
N LEU A 41 -17.63 0.31 12.06
CA LEU A 41 -18.62 1.33 11.65
C LEU A 41 -17.98 2.46 10.82
N ALA A 42 -16.67 2.69 10.94
CA ALA A 42 -16.00 3.79 10.25
C ALA A 42 -15.80 3.60 8.73
N ALA A 43 -16.10 2.43 8.16
CA ALA A 43 -16.20 2.32 6.69
C ALA A 43 -17.39 3.12 6.14
N MET A 44 -18.39 3.45 6.97
CA MET A 44 -19.45 4.41 6.66
C MET A 44 -19.14 5.84 7.14
N ASP A 45 -18.14 6.02 8.02
CA ASP A 45 -17.75 7.33 8.58
C ASP A 45 -16.38 7.81 8.08
N CYS A 46 -15.96 7.54 6.82
CA CYS A 46 -15.08 8.54 6.18
C CYS A 46 -15.99 9.74 5.87
N PRO A 47 -15.77 10.89 6.52
CA PRO A 47 -16.76 11.96 6.54
C PRO A 47 -16.99 12.51 5.13
N GLY A 48 -18.21 12.32 4.62
CA GLY A 48 -18.88 13.30 3.78
C GLY A 48 -18.43 13.49 2.33
N GLU A 49 -17.86 12.49 1.66
CA GLU A 49 -17.80 12.49 0.19
C GLU A 49 -18.39 11.19 -0.32
N GLY A 50 -19.51 11.30 -1.05
CA GLY A 50 -20.28 10.17 -1.56
C GLY A 50 -19.42 9.19 -2.35
N CYS A 51 -19.98 8.00 -2.60
CA CYS A 51 -19.44 7.03 -3.54
C CYS A 51 -18.89 7.80 -4.75
N ALA A 52 -17.56 7.80 -4.94
CA ALA A 52 -16.94 8.66 -5.93
C ALA A 52 -17.58 8.35 -7.29
N THR A 53 -18.22 9.35 -7.90
CA THR A 53 -18.77 9.18 -9.24
C THR A 53 -17.61 8.90 -10.16
N VAL A 54 -17.55 7.68 -10.67
CA VAL A 54 -16.51 7.28 -11.61
C VAL A 54 -16.69 8.10 -12.88
N ARG A 55 -15.62 8.74 -13.33
CA ARG A 55 -15.64 9.58 -14.53
C ARG A 55 -16.06 8.71 -15.72
N PRO A 56 -16.89 9.22 -16.66
CA PRO A 56 -17.38 8.41 -17.79
C PRO A 56 -16.27 7.78 -18.65
N GLN A 57 -15.12 8.45 -18.75
CA GLN A 57 -13.96 7.99 -19.51
C GLN A 57 -13.05 7.01 -18.74
N ASP A 58 -13.29 6.79 -17.43
CA ASP A 58 -12.49 5.89 -16.62
C ASP A 58 -13.14 4.52 -16.49
N GLU A 59 -12.29 3.52 -16.37
CA GLU A 59 -12.69 2.15 -16.09
C GLU A 59 -12.33 1.80 -14.64
N VAL A 60 -13.27 1.24 -13.89
CA VAL A 60 -12.99 0.72 -12.55
C VAL A 60 -13.33 -0.76 -12.55
N VAL A 61 -12.35 -1.58 -12.17
CA VAL A 61 -12.47 -3.03 -12.15
C VAL A 61 -11.98 -3.57 -10.82
N LEU A 62 -12.47 -4.74 -10.44
CA LEU A 62 -12.05 -5.45 -9.24
C LEU A 62 -11.62 -6.84 -9.65
N ILE A 63 -10.45 -7.29 -9.19
CA ILE A 63 -10.01 -8.68 -9.31
C ILE A 63 -9.78 -9.23 -7.90
N SER A 64 -10.31 -10.42 -7.63
CA SER A 64 -10.34 -11.02 -6.31
C SER A 64 -9.72 -12.41 -6.29
N SER A 65 -8.69 -12.59 -5.47
CA SER A 65 -8.12 -13.89 -5.12
C SER A 65 -8.75 -14.50 -3.87
N ARG A 66 -9.75 -13.85 -3.26
CA ARG A 66 -10.40 -14.36 -2.05
C ARG A 66 -10.99 -15.78 -2.22
N PRO A 67 -11.65 -16.16 -3.34
CA PRO A 67 -12.18 -17.51 -3.51
C PRO A 67 -11.12 -18.62 -3.45
N ILE A 68 -9.87 -18.31 -3.83
CA ILE A 68 -8.74 -19.26 -3.85
C ILE A 68 -7.80 -19.10 -2.66
N GLY A 69 -8.10 -18.20 -1.73
CA GLY A 69 -7.32 -17.93 -0.53
C GLY A 69 -5.87 -17.54 -0.84
N CYS A 70 -4.91 -18.36 -0.40
CA CYS A 70 -3.48 -18.16 -0.62
C CYS A 70 -2.86 -19.20 -1.57
N SER A 71 -3.69 -19.88 -2.37
CA SER A 71 -3.16 -20.80 -3.37
C SER A 71 -2.35 -20.05 -4.42
N THR A 72 -1.20 -20.61 -4.80
CA THR A 72 -0.35 -20.13 -5.90
C THR A 72 -0.22 -21.17 -7.01
N ASP A 73 -1.10 -22.17 -6.97
CA ASP A 73 -1.23 -23.18 -8.01
C ASP A 73 -1.79 -22.53 -9.28
N PRO A 74 -1.11 -22.64 -10.44
CA PRO A 74 -1.54 -21.96 -11.68
C PRO A 74 -2.95 -22.34 -12.14
N VAL A 75 -3.36 -23.60 -11.98
CA VAL A 75 -4.70 -24.06 -12.39
C VAL A 75 -5.76 -23.38 -11.52
N ARG A 76 -5.56 -23.38 -10.20
CA ARG A 76 -6.47 -22.66 -9.29
C ARG A 76 -6.47 -21.16 -9.52
N LEU A 77 -5.35 -20.56 -9.90
CA LEU A 77 -5.30 -19.14 -10.25
C LEU A 77 -6.15 -18.85 -11.49
N GLU A 78 -5.97 -19.64 -12.54
CA GLU A 78 -6.71 -19.47 -13.80
C GLU A 78 -8.22 -19.62 -13.59
N GLU A 79 -8.65 -20.65 -12.86
CA GLU A 79 -10.06 -20.99 -12.71
C GLU A 79 -10.79 -20.24 -11.59
N GLY A 80 -10.06 -19.80 -10.56
CA GLY A 80 -10.67 -19.35 -9.30
C GLY A 80 -10.56 -17.85 -9.02
N LEU A 81 -9.90 -17.08 -9.87
CA LEU A 81 -9.95 -15.62 -9.80
C LEU A 81 -11.32 -15.09 -10.24
N HIS A 82 -11.89 -14.19 -9.45
CA HIS A 82 -13.16 -13.53 -9.77
C HIS A 82 -12.88 -12.07 -10.15
N ALA A 83 -13.50 -11.60 -11.24
CA ALA A 83 -13.46 -10.18 -11.59
C ALA A 83 -14.85 -9.58 -11.77
N GLU A 84 -14.92 -8.28 -11.47
CA GLU A 84 -16.11 -7.46 -11.65
C GLU A 84 -15.72 -6.13 -12.29
N THR A 85 -16.57 -5.60 -13.15
CA THR A 85 -16.43 -4.27 -13.76
C THR A 85 -17.50 -3.35 -13.21
N TYR A 86 -17.14 -2.12 -12.87
CA TYR A 86 -18.09 -1.12 -12.42
C TYR A 86 -18.56 -0.30 -13.63
N SER A 87 -19.76 -0.63 -14.11
CA SER A 87 -20.29 -0.15 -15.39
C SER A 87 -21.74 0.31 -15.26
N ASP A 88 -22.22 1.01 -16.30
CA ASP A 88 -23.59 1.51 -16.32
C ASP A 88 -24.58 0.33 -16.38
N ALA A 89 -25.51 0.33 -15.43
CA ALA A 89 -26.53 -0.69 -15.26
C ALA A 89 -27.65 -0.54 -16.30
N ASP A 90 -27.95 0.69 -16.69
CA ASP A 90 -29.09 1.12 -17.49
C ASP A 90 -28.84 2.50 -18.16
N GLY A 91 -29.77 2.93 -19.01
CA GLY A 91 -29.72 4.24 -19.69
C GLY A 91 -29.93 5.45 -18.76
N ASP A 92 -30.19 5.22 -17.47
CA ASP A 92 -30.43 6.26 -16.46
C ASP A 92 -29.13 6.67 -15.73
N GLY A 93 -27.98 6.12 -16.13
CA GLY A 93 -26.66 6.46 -15.58
C GLY A 93 -26.37 5.87 -14.20
N ARG A 94 -27.18 4.90 -13.74
CA ARG A 94 -26.89 4.15 -12.51
C ARG A 94 -25.75 3.18 -12.79
N ARG A 95 -24.75 3.09 -11.92
CA ARG A 95 -23.63 2.15 -12.05
C ARG A 95 -23.69 0.99 -11.08
N GLU A 96 -23.33 -0.20 -11.54
CA GLU A 96 -23.27 -1.41 -10.73
C GLU A 96 -22.05 -2.28 -11.05
N TRP A 97 -21.76 -3.20 -10.13
CA TRP A 97 -20.72 -4.20 -10.31
C TRP A 97 -21.26 -5.36 -11.13
N ARG A 98 -20.65 -5.64 -12.28
CA ARG A 98 -21.01 -6.75 -13.16
C ARG A 98 -19.87 -7.74 -13.26
N ALA A 99 -20.18 -9.01 -13.01
CA ALA A 99 -19.20 -10.08 -13.13
C ALA A 99 -18.63 -10.15 -14.56
N ALA A 100 -17.34 -10.40 -14.65
CA ALA A 100 -16.63 -10.56 -15.91
C ALA A 100 -15.55 -11.65 -15.77
N PRO A 101 -15.17 -12.34 -16.86
CA PRO A 101 -13.99 -13.20 -16.85
C PRO A 101 -12.74 -12.36 -16.53
N TRP A 102 -11.98 -12.75 -15.51
CA TRP A 102 -10.82 -11.97 -15.05
C TRP A 102 -9.76 -11.81 -16.15
N ARG A 103 -9.59 -12.83 -16.99
CA ARG A 103 -8.66 -12.82 -18.13
C ARG A 103 -9.04 -11.74 -19.15
N SER A 104 -10.32 -11.64 -19.51
CA SER A 104 -10.81 -10.57 -20.39
C SER A 104 -10.62 -9.18 -19.78
N VAL A 105 -10.75 -9.04 -18.45
CA VAL A 105 -10.52 -7.76 -17.75
C VAL A 105 -9.06 -7.33 -17.81
N ILE A 106 -8.10 -8.26 -17.71
CA ILE A 106 -6.67 -7.89 -17.72
C ILE A 106 -6.10 -7.77 -19.14
N GLU A 107 -6.52 -8.62 -20.08
CA GLU A 107 -6.03 -8.63 -21.46
C GLU A 107 -6.59 -7.46 -22.29
N SER A 108 -7.73 -6.90 -21.90
CA SER A 108 -8.30 -5.69 -22.52
C SER A 108 -7.56 -4.39 -22.15
N ALA A 109 -6.45 -4.47 -21.40
CA ALA A 109 -5.71 -3.28 -20.99
C ALA A 109 -4.97 -2.68 -22.19
N ASP A 110 -5.35 -1.46 -22.57
CA ASP A 110 -4.75 -0.72 -23.67
C ASP A 110 -3.48 0.00 -23.20
N GLY A 111 -2.39 -0.05 -23.97
CA GLY A 111 -1.17 0.72 -23.74
C GLY A 111 -1.40 2.24 -23.73
N GLY A 112 -2.47 2.71 -24.37
CA GLY A 112 -2.95 4.09 -24.32
C GLY A 112 -3.64 4.49 -23.00
N LEU A 113 -4.07 3.52 -22.18
CA LEU A 113 -4.84 3.73 -20.95
C LEU A 113 -4.05 3.25 -19.72
N PRO A 114 -3.42 4.14 -18.94
CA PRO A 114 -2.68 3.75 -17.75
C PRO A 114 -3.54 2.93 -16.78
N THR A 115 -3.03 1.76 -16.40
CA THR A 115 -3.69 0.87 -15.42
C THR A 115 -3.08 1.07 -14.05
N VAL A 116 -3.84 1.69 -13.15
CA VAL A 116 -3.48 1.87 -11.74
C VAL A 116 -4.11 0.77 -10.91
N VAL A 117 -3.26 -0.06 -10.31
CA VAL A 117 -3.66 -1.18 -9.46
C VAL A 117 -3.58 -0.76 -8.00
N PHE A 118 -4.71 -0.75 -7.30
CA PHE A 118 -4.78 -0.48 -5.88
C PHE A 118 -4.83 -1.76 -5.06
N ALA A 119 -3.80 -1.99 -4.25
CA ALA A 119 -3.75 -3.06 -3.28
C ALA A 119 -4.03 -2.51 -1.87
N HIS A 120 -5.14 -2.96 -1.27
CA HIS A 120 -5.55 -2.53 0.08
C HIS A 120 -4.73 -3.20 1.19
N GLY A 121 -4.84 -2.63 2.39
CA GLY A 121 -4.17 -3.08 3.61
C GLY A 121 -4.85 -4.26 4.32
N ASN A 122 -4.54 -4.41 5.60
CA ASN A 122 -5.12 -5.45 6.46
C ASN A 122 -6.56 -5.10 6.92
N LYS A 123 -7.31 -6.11 7.39
CA LYS A 123 -8.65 -5.99 7.96
C LYS A 123 -9.68 -5.37 7.02
N VAL A 124 -9.58 -5.70 5.74
CA VAL A 124 -10.58 -5.30 4.74
C VAL A 124 -11.42 -6.51 4.41
N SER A 125 -12.72 -6.43 4.70
CA SER A 125 -13.68 -7.46 4.32
C SER A 125 -14.00 -7.44 2.82
N TRP A 126 -14.67 -8.49 2.33
CA TRP A 126 -15.19 -8.53 0.96
C TRP A 126 -16.02 -7.28 0.62
N CYS A 127 -16.96 -6.91 1.49
CA CYS A 127 -17.87 -5.79 1.27
C CYS A 127 -17.14 -4.44 1.24
N GLU A 128 -16.13 -4.27 2.10
CA GLU A 128 -15.35 -3.04 2.17
C GLU A 128 -14.36 -2.87 1.01
N THR A 129 -13.94 -3.94 0.34
CA THR A 129 -12.97 -3.83 -0.77
C THR A 129 -13.47 -2.83 -1.81
N ARG A 130 -14.74 -2.93 -2.20
CA ARG A 130 -15.35 -2.07 -3.24
C ARG A 130 -15.36 -0.61 -2.80
N SER A 131 -15.90 -0.33 -1.60
CA SER A 131 -16.02 1.05 -1.10
C SER A 131 -14.65 1.69 -0.86
N ARG A 132 -13.69 0.95 -0.26
CA ARG A 132 -12.32 1.47 -0.05
C ARG A 132 -11.57 1.69 -1.36
N GLY A 133 -11.75 0.81 -2.33
CA GLY A 133 -11.16 0.96 -3.66
C GLY A 133 -11.73 2.16 -4.41
N LEU A 134 -13.06 2.33 -4.43
CA LEU A 134 -13.72 3.50 -5.02
C LEU A 134 -13.35 4.81 -4.30
N TYR A 135 -13.17 4.76 -2.98
CA TYR A 135 -12.66 5.91 -2.23
C TYR A 135 -11.24 6.27 -2.65
N ALA A 136 -10.31 5.30 -2.73
CA ALA A 136 -8.94 5.54 -3.19
C ALA A 136 -8.91 6.10 -4.63
N TYR A 137 -9.73 5.55 -5.52
CA TYR A 137 -9.94 6.06 -6.87
C TYR A 137 -10.43 7.51 -6.85
N GLY A 138 -11.50 7.82 -6.11
CA GLY A 138 -12.07 9.16 -6.02
C GLY A 138 -11.05 10.20 -5.55
N ARG A 139 -10.25 9.83 -4.54
CA ARG A 139 -9.17 10.68 -4.02
C ARG A 139 -8.04 10.89 -5.04
N LEU A 140 -7.75 9.88 -5.86
CA LEU A 140 -6.77 9.95 -6.93
C LEU A 140 -7.24 10.92 -8.03
N VAL A 141 -8.43 10.70 -8.59
CA VAL A 141 -8.96 11.52 -9.70
C VAL A 141 -9.26 12.96 -9.29
N ARG A 142 -9.74 13.19 -8.05
CA ARG A 142 -9.95 14.55 -7.55
C ARG A 142 -8.66 15.38 -7.46
N CYS A 143 -7.52 14.71 -7.34
CA CYS A 143 -6.21 15.35 -7.30
C CYS A 143 -5.47 15.30 -8.64
N ALA A 144 -6.15 14.89 -9.72
CA ALA A 144 -5.60 14.83 -11.05
C ALA A 144 -5.03 16.18 -11.49
N CYS A 145 -3.94 16.15 -12.26
CA CYS A 145 -3.39 17.35 -12.91
C CYS A 145 -3.88 17.54 -14.35
N ASP A 146 -4.61 16.56 -14.90
CA ASP A 146 -5.19 16.55 -16.24
C ASP A 146 -6.40 15.60 -16.33
N GLU A 147 -7.10 15.62 -17.46
CA GLU A 147 -8.35 14.86 -17.66
C GLU A 147 -8.14 13.49 -18.32
N ARG A 148 -6.90 12.99 -18.37
CA ARG A 148 -6.61 11.71 -19.04
C ARG A 148 -7.44 10.57 -18.43
N PRO A 149 -7.94 9.64 -19.26
CA PRO A 149 -8.63 8.46 -18.76
C PRO A 149 -7.62 7.52 -18.07
N LEU A 150 -8.12 6.70 -17.15
CA LEU A 150 -7.34 5.61 -16.55
C LEU A 150 -8.20 4.37 -16.29
N ARG A 151 -7.55 3.21 -16.21
CA ARG A 151 -8.12 1.99 -15.65
C ARG A 151 -7.68 1.84 -14.20
N PHE A 152 -8.63 1.75 -13.27
CA PHE A 152 -8.37 1.54 -11.84
C PHE A 152 -8.75 0.13 -11.43
N LEU A 153 -7.74 -0.71 -11.17
CA LEU A 153 -7.91 -2.10 -10.76
C LEU A 153 -7.80 -2.23 -9.25
N ILE A 154 -8.89 -2.59 -8.58
CA ILE A 154 -8.92 -2.88 -7.15
C ILE A 154 -8.54 -4.35 -6.94
N TRP A 155 -7.40 -4.57 -6.28
CA TRP A 155 -6.94 -5.92 -5.92
C TRP A 155 -7.52 -6.35 -4.57
N SER A 156 -8.37 -7.38 -4.61
CA SER A 156 -9.03 -7.95 -3.44
C SER A 156 -8.36 -9.24 -3.00
N TRP A 157 -7.92 -9.31 -1.75
CA TRP A 157 -7.25 -10.49 -1.20
C TRP A 157 -7.80 -10.84 0.19
N CYS A 158 -7.48 -12.04 0.69
CA CYS A 158 -8.00 -12.60 1.94
C CYS A 158 -7.47 -11.88 3.21
N ALA A 159 -7.84 -10.62 3.37
CA ALA A 159 -7.43 -9.70 4.42
C ALA A 159 -8.45 -9.54 5.57
N ASP A 160 -9.54 -10.31 5.58
CA ASP A 160 -10.59 -10.23 6.59
C ASP A 160 -10.02 -10.38 8.00
N GLU A 161 -10.50 -9.56 8.95
CA GLU A 161 -10.05 -9.62 10.33
C GLU A 161 -10.25 -11.03 10.92
N ILE A 162 -9.24 -11.52 11.64
CA ILE A 162 -9.36 -12.74 12.46
C ILE A 162 -9.18 -12.43 13.94
N LYS A 163 -9.72 -13.30 14.79
CA LYS A 163 -9.61 -13.14 16.26
C LYS A 163 -8.15 -13.14 16.72
N GLY A 164 -7.83 -12.16 17.56
CA GLY A 164 -6.52 -11.97 18.19
C GLY A 164 -5.61 -11.02 17.39
N PRO A 165 -5.43 -9.75 17.81
CA PRO A 165 -4.73 -8.74 17.02
C PRO A 165 -3.33 -9.17 16.53
N LEU A 166 -2.48 -9.69 17.43
CA LEU A 166 -1.14 -10.14 17.06
C LEU A 166 -1.17 -11.34 16.10
N LYS A 167 -2.14 -12.25 16.27
CA LYS A 167 -2.34 -13.39 15.37
C LYS A 167 -2.77 -12.91 14.00
N ASP A 168 -3.74 -11.99 13.93
CA ASP A 168 -4.21 -11.38 12.69
C ASP A 168 -3.04 -10.73 11.94
N PHE A 169 -2.29 -9.84 12.59
CA PHE A 169 -1.12 -9.19 11.97
C PHE A 169 -0.12 -10.19 11.39
N ARG A 170 0.24 -11.23 12.15
CA ARG A 170 1.24 -12.22 11.74
C ARG A 170 0.75 -13.14 10.62
N VAL A 171 -0.49 -13.63 10.73
CA VAL A 171 -1.09 -14.46 9.68
C VAL A 171 -1.16 -13.66 8.38
N LYS A 172 -1.63 -12.41 8.44
CA LYS A 172 -1.78 -11.55 7.27
C LYS A 172 -0.44 -11.15 6.67
N ALA A 173 0.58 -10.88 7.50
CA ALA A 173 1.96 -10.73 7.05
C ALA A 173 2.46 -11.94 6.26
N ALA A 174 2.16 -13.17 6.73
CA ALA A 174 2.54 -14.39 6.03
C ALA A 174 1.79 -14.54 4.69
N ARG A 175 0.49 -14.23 4.66
CA ARG A 175 -0.35 -14.29 3.45
C ARG A 175 0.10 -13.34 2.33
N THR A 176 0.74 -12.22 2.66
CA THR A 176 1.21 -11.27 1.62
C THR A 176 2.18 -11.89 0.61
N ALA A 177 2.94 -12.92 0.99
CA ALA A 177 3.87 -13.58 0.06
C ALA A 177 3.14 -14.36 -1.05
N PRO A 178 2.26 -15.35 -0.76
CA PRO A 178 1.48 -15.98 -1.80
C PRO A 178 0.56 -14.99 -2.52
N VAL A 179 -0.03 -13.99 -1.83
CA VAL A 179 -0.88 -12.99 -2.50
C VAL A 179 -0.07 -12.10 -3.46
N GLY A 180 1.19 -11.78 -3.16
CA GLY A 180 2.09 -11.12 -4.09
C GLY A 180 2.32 -11.93 -5.37
N LYS A 181 2.50 -13.25 -5.23
CA LYS A 181 2.59 -14.17 -6.39
C LYS A 181 1.32 -14.21 -7.22
N GLN A 182 0.16 -14.23 -6.57
CA GLN A 182 -1.14 -14.18 -7.25
C GLN A 182 -1.29 -12.88 -8.06
N LEU A 183 -0.93 -11.74 -7.46
CA LEU A 183 -0.97 -10.47 -8.15
C LEU A 183 0.04 -10.43 -9.31
N ALA A 184 1.27 -10.92 -9.13
CA ALA A 184 2.25 -11.03 -10.21
C ALA A 184 1.73 -11.86 -11.38
N TYR A 185 1.11 -13.00 -11.10
CA TYR A 185 0.49 -13.86 -12.11
C TYR A 185 -0.52 -13.09 -12.98
N VAL A 186 -1.40 -12.32 -12.34
CA VAL A 186 -2.39 -11.48 -13.04
C VAL A 186 -1.71 -10.38 -13.85
N LEU A 187 -0.79 -9.61 -13.26
CA LEU A 187 -0.09 -8.53 -13.96
C LEU A 187 0.72 -9.04 -15.16
N ASN A 188 1.22 -10.26 -15.08
CA ASN A 188 1.97 -10.88 -16.17
C ASN A 188 1.11 -11.15 -17.41
N GLN A 189 -0.22 -11.27 -17.26
CA GLN A 189 -1.15 -11.47 -18.37
C GLN A 189 -1.54 -10.18 -19.11
N ALA A 190 -1.21 -9.00 -18.59
CA ALA A 190 -1.52 -7.74 -19.28
C ALA A 190 -0.78 -7.66 -20.64
N PRO A 191 -1.26 -6.90 -21.63
CA PRO A 191 -0.49 -6.67 -22.87
C PRO A 191 0.90 -6.09 -22.60
N ALA A 192 1.87 -6.38 -23.47
CA ALA A 192 3.28 -6.05 -23.24
C ALA A 192 3.53 -4.52 -23.13
N ASP A 193 2.74 -3.74 -23.85
CA ASP A 193 2.75 -2.28 -23.88
C ASP A 193 1.90 -1.62 -22.78
N ALA A 194 1.21 -2.42 -21.94
CA ALA A 194 0.39 -1.91 -20.85
C ALA A 194 1.23 -1.11 -19.84
N ARG A 195 0.80 0.13 -19.59
CA ARG A 195 1.41 1.02 -18.58
C ARG A 195 0.83 0.71 -17.20
N LEU A 196 1.64 0.06 -16.35
CA LEU A 196 1.19 -0.38 -15.02
C LEU A 196 1.70 0.55 -13.92
N GLY A 197 0.81 0.96 -13.02
CA GLY A 197 1.12 1.68 -11.79
C GLY A 197 0.56 0.95 -10.56
N LEU A 198 1.35 0.70 -9.52
CA LEU A 198 0.90 0.07 -8.28
C LEU A 198 0.74 1.08 -7.15
N LEU A 199 -0.49 1.27 -6.68
CA LEU A 199 -0.81 2.01 -5.45
C LEU A 199 -0.99 1.01 -4.31
N GLY A 200 0.03 0.88 -3.47
CA GLY A 200 0.01 -0.05 -2.34
C GLY A 200 -0.22 0.66 -1.01
N TYR A 201 -1.21 0.23 -0.22
CA TYR A 201 -1.42 0.74 1.13
C TYR A 201 -1.09 -0.31 2.21
N SER A 202 -0.21 0.01 3.17
CA SER A 202 0.14 -0.86 4.29
C SER A 202 0.59 -2.25 3.81
N TYR A 203 -0.09 -3.34 4.17
CA TYR A 203 0.19 -4.68 3.61
C TYR A 203 -0.07 -4.79 2.10
N GLY A 204 -0.88 -3.92 1.51
CA GLY A 204 -1.01 -3.79 0.07
C GLY A 204 0.28 -3.33 -0.61
N ALA A 205 1.08 -2.48 0.05
CA ALA A 205 2.42 -2.13 -0.43
C ALA A 205 3.37 -3.34 -0.36
N ARG A 206 3.24 -4.17 0.68
CA ARG A 206 3.98 -5.43 0.80
C ARG A 206 3.59 -6.44 -0.27
N VAL A 207 2.29 -6.58 -0.57
CA VAL A 207 1.78 -7.40 -1.68
C VAL A 207 2.29 -6.88 -3.02
N SER A 208 2.21 -5.57 -3.26
CA SER A 208 2.69 -4.93 -4.50
C SER A 208 4.19 -5.15 -4.69
N SER A 209 4.99 -4.95 -3.65
CA SER A 209 6.44 -5.20 -3.69
C SER A 209 6.77 -6.68 -3.88
N GLY A 210 5.98 -7.59 -3.32
CA GLY A 210 6.10 -9.02 -3.60
C GLY A 210 5.77 -9.35 -5.05
N ALA A 211 4.73 -8.74 -5.62
CA ALA A 211 4.37 -8.96 -7.02
C ALA A 211 5.48 -8.49 -7.97
N LEU A 212 6.03 -7.30 -7.74
CA LEU A 212 7.17 -6.78 -8.49
C LEU A 212 8.41 -7.67 -8.36
N HIS A 213 8.63 -8.28 -7.19
CA HIS A 213 9.73 -9.21 -7.00
C HIS A 213 9.59 -10.45 -7.90
N GLU A 214 8.40 -11.04 -7.99
CA GLU A 214 8.19 -12.21 -8.84
C GLU A 214 8.33 -11.87 -10.33
N LEU A 215 7.84 -10.69 -10.75
CA LEU A 215 8.03 -10.19 -12.12
C LEU A 215 9.51 -9.93 -12.43
N GLY A 216 10.24 -9.25 -11.54
CA GLY A 216 11.65 -8.91 -11.74
C GLY A 216 12.63 -10.07 -11.56
N ALA A 217 12.22 -11.13 -10.86
CA ALA A 217 13.01 -12.35 -10.76
C ALA A 217 13.02 -13.17 -12.06
N GLY A 218 12.14 -12.85 -13.02
CA GLY A 218 12.03 -13.57 -14.30
C GLY A 218 11.53 -15.01 -14.16
N VAL A 219 10.82 -15.32 -13.07
CA VAL A 219 10.26 -16.65 -12.80
C VAL A 219 8.97 -16.89 -13.60
N LEU A 220 8.28 -15.81 -13.98
CA LEU A 220 7.09 -15.87 -14.80
C LEU A 220 7.47 -15.61 -16.26
N ASP A 221 7.05 -16.50 -17.16
CA ASP A 221 7.19 -16.30 -18.60
C ASP A 221 6.31 -15.14 -19.04
N GLY A 222 6.91 -14.08 -19.58
CA GLY A 222 6.17 -12.90 -19.99
C GLY A 222 7.07 -11.81 -20.57
N PRO A 223 6.47 -10.75 -21.13
CA PRO A 223 7.25 -9.64 -21.68
C PRO A 223 7.97 -8.90 -20.54
N PRO A 224 9.14 -8.30 -20.81
CA PRO A 224 9.80 -7.40 -19.88
C PRO A 224 8.83 -6.31 -19.41
N ARG A 225 8.82 -6.03 -18.10
CA ARG A 225 7.93 -5.04 -17.49
C ARG A 225 8.71 -3.87 -16.93
N SER A 226 8.16 -2.67 -17.13
CA SER A 226 8.53 -1.46 -16.43
C SER A 226 7.29 -0.97 -15.67
N VAL A 227 7.36 -0.97 -14.35
CA VAL A 227 6.22 -0.66 -13.47
C VAL A 227 6.57 0.50 -12.56
N ARG A 228 5.61 1.38 -12.30
CA ARG A 228 5.75 2.47 -11.33
C ARG A 228 5.00 2.12 -10.05
N ALA A 229 5.52 2.54 -8.91
CA ALA A 229 4.91 2.21 -7.62
C ALA A 229 4.79 3.43 -6.70
N PHE A 230 3.66 3.53 -6.02
CA PHE A 230 3.39 4.50 -4.98
C PHE A 230 2.95 3.78 -3.70
N TYR A 231 3.71 3.87 -2.62
CA TYR A 231 3.38 3.20 -1.36
C TYR A 231 2.98 4.16 -0.25
N LEU A 232 1.80 3.91 0.30
CA LEU A 232 1.24 4.59 1.46
C LEU A 232 1.44 3.71 2.69
N ALA A 233 2.03 4.27 3.75
CA ALA A 233 2.21 3.58 5.05
C ALA A 233 2.83 2.17 4.94
N ALA A 234 3.85 1.99 4.09
CA ALA A 234 4.33 0.67 3.66
C ALA A 234 4.71 -0.28 4.81
N ALA A 235 3.98 -1.39 4.95
CA ALA A 235 4.10 -2.30 6.09
C ALA A 235 4.92 -3.57 5.76
N PHE A 236 6.18 -3.36 5.39
CA PHE A 236 7.19 -4.41 5.23
C PHE A 236 8.55 -3.89 5.66
N ASP A 237 9.55 -4.76 5.76
CA ASP A 237 10.84 -4.33 6.28
C ASP A 237 11.57 -3.40 5.29
N ALA A 238 12.19 -2.35 5.84
CA ALA A 238 12.98 -1.37 5.13
C ALA A 238 14.08 -1.99 4.27
N HIS A 239 14.71 -3.10 4.69
CA HIS A 239 15.83 -3.68 3.92
C HIS A 239 15.38 -4.58 2.77
N TRP A 240 14.09 -4.94 2.66
CA TRP A 240 13.65 -5.99 1.72
C TRP A 240 13.84 -5.68 0.24
N LEU A 241 14.00 -4.40 -0.13
CA LEU A 241 14.25 -3.99 -1.52
C LEU A 241 15.74 -4.05 -1.92
N GLY A 242 16.65 -4.29 -0.96
CA GLY A 242 18.06 -4.49 -1.25
C GLY A 242 18.33 -5.73 -2.10
N ARG A 243 19.44 -5.76 -2.84
CA ARG A 243 19.82 -6.93 -3.66
C ARG A 243 19.98 -8.17 -2.77
N GLY A 244 19.49 -9.31 -3.27
CA GLY A 244 19.50 -10.59 -2.53
C GLY A 244 18.57 -10.65 -1.32
N GLN A 245 17.79 -9.58 -1.04
CA GLN A 245 16.81 -9.56 0.03
C GLN A 245 15.46 -10.09 -0.43
N ARG A 246 14.51 -10.19 0.50
CA ARG A 246 13.22 -10.87 0.27
C ARG A 246 12.44 -10.38 -0.94
N HIS A 247 12.43 -9.08 -1.21
CA HIS A 247 11.82 -8.48 -2.41
C HIS A 247 12.90 -7.84 -3.30
N GLY A 248 14.12 -8.38 -3.28
CA GLY A 248 15.30 -7.76 -3.85
C GLY A 248 15.29 -7.65 -5.37
N ALA A 249 14.44 -8.43 -6.06
CA ALA A 249 14.23 -8.30 -7.51
C ALA A 249 13.13 -7.29 -7.88
N ALA A 250 12.38 -6.75 -6.91
CA ALA A 250 11.29 -5.81 -7.19
C ALA A 250 11.78 -4.56 -7.93
N MET A 251 12.96 -4.06 -7.54
CA MET A 251 13.57 -2.90 -8.17
C MET A 251 14.10 -3.17 -9.58
N ASP A 252 14.14 -4.41 -10.07
CA ASP A 252 14.62 -4.70 -11.43
C ASP A 252 13.55 -4.38 -12.48
N VAL A 253 12.27 -4.40 -12.10
CA VAL A 253 11.13 -3.97 -12.94
C VAL A 253 10.52 -2.65 -12.50
N THR A 254 10.99 -2.05 -11.41
CA THR A 254 10.46 -0.77 -10.91
C THR A 254 11.16 0.40 -11.58
N GLU A 255 10.45 1.15 -12.42
CA GLU A 255 10.97 2.37 -13.04
C GLU A 255 11.19 3.46 -11.99
N GLN A 256 10.15 3.71 -11.18
CA GLN A 256 10.13 4.72 -10.14
C GLN A 256 9.30 4.23 -8.95
N LEU A 257 9.78 4.51 -7.74
CA LEU A 257 9.09 4.22 -6.49
C LEU A 257 8.98 5.50 -5.65
N VAL A 258 7.75 5.92 -5.38
CA VAL A 258 7.47 6.96 -4.38
C VAL A 258 6.84 6.31 -3.17
N LEU A 259 7.23 6.70 -1.96
CA LEU A 259 6.54 6.24 -0.76
C LEU A 259 6.44 7.31 0.33
N THR A 260 5.40 7.19 1.13
CA THR A 260 5.22 8.06 2.31
C THR A 260 5.98 7.51 3.51
N THR A 261 6.56 8.40 4.30
CA THR A 261 7.12 8.09 5.62
C THR A 261 6.36 8.82 6.72
N ASN A 262 6.05 8.12 7.82
CA ASN A 262 5.40 8.68 9.00
C ASN A 262 6.03 8.13 10.28
N ARG A 263 6.72 9.00 11.04
CA ARG A 263 7.38 8.61 12.30
C ARG A 263 6.46 8.63 13.52
N ARG A 264 5.26 9.18 13.38
CA ARG A 264 4.27 9.29 14.48
C ARG A 264 3.22 8.18 14.41
N ASP A 265 3.11 7.47 13.30
CA ASP A 265 2.27 6.29 13.12
C ASP A 265 2.70 5.14 14.06
N PRO A 266 1.84 4.74 15.03
CA PRO A 266 2.16 3.67 15.96
C PRO A 266 2.36 2.31 15.27
N ALA A 267 1.62 2.00 14.21
CA ALA A 267 1.75 0.73 13.49
C ALA A 267 3.14 0.61 12.85
N MET A 268 3.65 1.72 12.31
CA MET A 268 4.98 1.79 11.71
C MET A 268 6.08 1.81 12.79
N LYS A 269 5.90 2.61 13.85
CA LYS A 269 6.87 2.74 14.94
C LYS A 269 7.11 1.44 15.71
N TYR A 270 6.05 0.66 15.93
CA TYR A 270 6.11 -0.58 16.70
C TYR A 270 6.17 -1.84 15.84
N PHE A 271 6.47 -1.70 14.54
CA PHE A 271 6.57 -2.82 13.60
C PHE A 271 7.56 -3.91 14.04
N GLY A 272 8.65 -3.52 14.69
CA GLY A 272 9.67 -4.43 15.25
C GLY A 272 9.09 -5.52 16.17
N LEU A 273 8.00 -5.20 16.89
CA LEU A 273 7.33 -6.13 17.81
C LEU A 273 6.66 -7.33 17.10
N LEU A 274 6.53 -7.27 15.77
CA LEU A 274 6.02 -8.39 14.98
C LEU A 274 7.07 -9.49 14.80
N GLY A 275 8.35 -9.12 14.76
CA GLY A 275 9.49 -10.03 14.66
C GLY A 275 9.62 -10.89 15.91
N ARG A 276 9.93 -12.17 15.74
CA ARG A 276 10.27 -13.07 16.87
C ARG A 276 11.78 -13.14 17.11
N ASN A 277 12.56 -13.08 16.03
CA ASN A 277 13.98 -13.44 16.03
C ASN A 277 14.88 -12.32 15.47
N TYR A 278 14.32 -11.16 15.12
CA TYR A 278 15.05 -9.98 14.66
C TYR A 278 14.16 -8.74 14.81
N ASP A 279 14.75 -7.54 14.70
CA ASP A 279 14.08 -6.24 14.90
C ASP A 279 13.85 -5.52 13.56
N PRO A 280 12.75 -5.83 12.84
CA PRO A 280 12.47 -5.19 11.55
C PRO A 280 12.06 -3.73 11.72
N GLN A 281 12.53 -2.87 10.83
CA GLN A 281 12.05 -1.50 10.72
C GLN A 281 11.03 -1.38 9.60
N ALA A 282 9.87 -0.76 9.84
CA ALA A 282 8.88 -0.57 8.79
C ALA A 282 9.39 0.36 7.69
N MET A 283 9.19 -0.03 6.43
CA MET A 283 9.42 0.77 5.24
C MET A 283 8.70 2.13 5.31
N GLY A 284 7.45 2.15 5.80
CA GLY A 284 6.68 3.37 6.03
C GLY A 284 7.16 4.23 7.22
N TYR A 285 8.08 3.73 8.05
CA TYR A 285 8.68 4.50 9.14
C TYR A 285 9.96 5.23 8.69
N SER A 286 10.88 4.51 8.03
CA SER A 286 12.24 4.99 7.72
C SER A 286 12.53 5.15 6.23
N GLY A 287 11.76 4.54 5.35
CA GLY A 287 12.11 4.35 3.94
C GLY A 287 13.02 3.13 3.73
N PRO A 288 13.41 2.83 2.48
CA PRO A 288 14.20 1.65 2.18
C PRO A 288 15.63 1.80 2.68
N THR A 289 16.16 0.72 3.24
CA THR A 289 17.56 0.56 3.59
C THR A 289 18.21 -0.43 2.63
N CYS A 290 19.54 -0.41 2.53
CA CYS A 290 20.30 -1.36 1.71
C CYS A 290 20.05 -1.29 0.19
N LEU A 291 19.65 -0.12 -0.33
CA LEU A 291 19.64 0.13 -1.78
C LEU A 291 21.04 0.53 -2.25
N ASP A 292 21.46 -0.01 -3.39
CA ASP A 292 22.60 0.54 -4.14
C ASP A 292 22.25 1.90 -4.74
N ARG A 293 23.27 2.62 -5.21
CA ARG A 293 23.13 4.00 -5.71
C ARG A 293 22.15 4.10 -6.88
N GLU A 294 22.17 3.13 -7.79
CA GLU A 294 21.34 3.11 -8.99
C GLU A 294 19.85 2.93 -8.63
N ARG A 295 19.53 1.98 -7.74
CA ARG A 295 18.17 1.77 -7.24
C ARG A 295 17.70 2.93 -6.36
N ALA A 296 18.58 3.51 -5.55
CA ALA A 296 18.25 4.66 -4.70
C ALA A 296 17.86 5.89 -5.52
N GLN A 297 18.44 6.10 -6.70
CA GLN A 297 18.07 7.21 -7.60
C GLN A 297 16.63 7.14 -8.12
N ARG A 298 16.02 5.96 -8.10
CA ARG A 298 14.63 5.72 -8.51
C ARG A 298 13.61 5.85 -7.37
N VAL A 299 14.07 6.09 -6.15
CA VAL A 299 13.21 6.21 -4.97
C VAL A 299 13.02 7.67 -4.55
N ARG A 300 11.78 8.05 -4.22
CA ARG A 300 11.46 9.34 -3.57
C ARG A 300 10.63 9.11 -2.31
N LEU A 301 10.92 9.88 -1.28
CA LEU A 301 10.22 9.82 0.01
C LEU A 301 9.38 11.08 0.20
N ILE A 302 8.12 10.91 0.62
CA ILE A 302 7.25 12.01 1.04
C ILE A 302 7.04 11.88 2.55
N ASN A 303 7.53 12.85 3.33
CA ASN A 303 7.29 12.85 4.77
C ASN A 303 5.90 13.40 5.07
N VAL A 304 5.02 12.55 5.61
CA VAL A 304 3.65 12.90 5.98
C VAL A 304 3.43 12.92 7.49
N THR A 305 4.51 12.90 8.29
CA THR A 305 4.46 12.77 9.75
C THR A 305 3.60 13.83 10.42
N ASN A 306 3.64 15.09 9.93
CA ASN A 306 2.87 16.18 10.53
C ASN A 306 1.44 16.25 10.01
N SER A 307 1.19 15.89 8.75
CA SER A 307 -0.15 15.95 8.16
C SER A 307 -1.02 14.76 8.56
N VAL A 308 -0.44 13.56 8.68
CA VAL A 308 -1.14 12.33 9.08
C VAL A 308 -1.08 12.12 10.60
N GLY A 309 -0.02 12.59 11.26
CA GLY A 309 0.13 12.45 12.70
C GLY A 309 0.20 11.00 13.15
N ARG A 310 -0.61 10.62 14.14
CA ARG A 310 -0.59 9.29 14.77
C ARG A 310 -1.51 8.28 14.09
N SER A 311 -2.09 8.61 12.95
CA SER A 311 -3.02 7.72 12.24
C SER A 311 -2.30 6.65 11.41
N HIS A 312 -2.93 5.48 11.33
CA HIS A 312 -2.67 4.44 10.35
C HIS A 312 -3.94 4.14 9.54
N ASP A 313 -4.75 5.18 9.26
CA ASP A 313 -5.94 5.06 8.42
C ASP A 313 -5.63 5.50 6.98
N LEU A 314 -6.14 4.75 6.00
CA LEU A 314 -6.01 5.09 4.58
C LEU A 314 -6.54 6.50 4.30
N CYS A 315 -7.69 6.87 4.88
CA CYS A 315 -8.37 8.15 4.67
C CYS A 315 -7.44 9.34 5.01
N ASP A 316 -6.60 9.22 6.04
CA ASP A 316 -5.64 10.26 6.42
C ASP A 316 -4.42 10.32 5.48
N TYR A 317 -3.90 9.18 5.04
CA TYR A 317 -2.76 9.13 4.11
C TYR A 317 -3.12 9.70 2.73
N VAL A 318 -4.30 9.36 2.19
CA VAL A 318 -4.76 9.92 0.90
C VAL A 318 -5.23 11.37 1.04
N ALA A 319 -5.51 11.83 2.26
CA ALA A 319 -5.78 13.24 2.58
C ALA A 319 -4.56 14.11 2.79
N ALA A 320 -3.39 13.52 2.98
CA ALA A 320 -2.16 14.27 3.18
C ALA A 320 -1.90 15.20 1.97
N PRO A 321 -1.63 16.50 2.20
CA PRO A 321 -1.46 17.49 1.14
C PRO A 321 -0.46 17.06 0.07
N GLY A 322 -0.89 17.11 -1.19
CA GLY A 322 -0.07 16.81 -2.34
C GLY A 322 0.21 15.32 -2.60
N VAL A 323 -0.10 14.40 -1.68
CA VAL A 323 0.19 12.97 -1.84
C VAL A 323 -0.52 12.39 -3.07
N MET A 324 -1.84 12.53 -3.17
CA MET A 324 -2.59 11.96 -4.29
C MET A 324 -2.32 12.66 -5.63
N ARG A 325 -1.90 13.94 -5.62
CA ARG A 325 -1.42 14.62 -6.83
C ARG A 325 -0.09 14.01 -7.33
N ARG A 326 0.85 13.68 -6.43
CA ARG A 326 2.07 12.96 -6.82
C ARG A 326 1.76 11.53 -7.26
N ALA A 327 0.83 10.86 -6.58
CA ALA A 327 0.38 9.52 -6.96
C ALA A 327 -0.23 9.53 -8.36
N TRP A 328 -1.10 10.49 -8.68
CA TRP A 328 -1.63 10.71 -10.03
C TRP A 328 -0.49 10.82 -11.03
N SER A 329 0.33 11.87 -10.89
CA SER A 329 1.38 12.19 -11.87
C SER A 329 2.31 10.99 -12.14
N LEU A 330 2.70 10.26 -11.10
CA LEU A 330 3.53 9.07 -11.21
C LEU A 330 2.80 7.90 -11.89
N LEU A 331 1.65 7.51 -11.35
CA LEU A 331 0.99 6.24 -11.68
C LEU A 331 0.24 6.30 -13.02
N THR A 332 -0.14 7.50 -13.47
CA THR A 332 -0.78 7.71 -14.78
C THR A 332 0.22 8.19 -15.84
N TYR A 333 1.52 8.20 -15.52
CA TYR A 333 2.61 8.61 -16.42
C TYR A 333 2.44 10.03 -16.96
N ALA A 334 1.89 10.93 -16.15
CA ALA A 334 1.66 12.32 -16.55
C ALA A 334 2.95 13.14 -16.62
N ASP A 335 3.87 12.88 -15.69
CA ASP A 335 5.22 13.45 -15.67
C ASP A 335 6.02 13.21 -16.98
N GLN A 336 5.85 12.05 -17.63
CA GLN A 336 6.52 11.73 -18.89
C GLN A 336 5.91 12.46 -20.09
N ALA A 337 4.58 12.57 -20.13
CA ALA A 337 3.89 13.29 -21.20
C ALA A 337 4.30 14.77 -21.20
N ASP A 338 4.36 15.38 -20.02
CA ASP A 338 4.79 16.77 -19.84
C ASP A 338 6.25 16.97 -20.28
N ALA A 339 7.13 16.03 -19.92
CA ALA A 339 8.54 16.07 -20.32
C ALA A 339 8.73 15.91 -21.84
N GLN A 340 7.95 15.03 -22.48
CA GLN A 340 7.97 14.83 -23.93
C GLN A 340 7.48 16.08 -24.68
N LEU A 341 6.38 16.71 -24.23
CA LEU A 341 5.87 17.96 -24.79
C LEU A 341 6.91 19.09 -24.67
N ALA A 342 7.48 19.30 -23.48
CA ALA A 342 8.50 20.31 -23.27
C ALA A 342 9.75 20.09 -24.15
N SER A 343 10.13 18.83 -24.39
CA SER A 343 11.26 18.50 -25.27
C SER A 343 10.96 18.76 -26.76
N ALA A 344 9.71 18.55 -27.20
CA ALA A 344 9.27 18.82 -28.57
C ALA A 344 9.23 20.33 -28.85
N ASP A 345 8.70 21.13 -27.92
CA ASP A 345 8.66 22.60 -28.04
C ASP A 345 10.06 23.21 -28.11
N ALA A 346 11.01 22.65 -27.37
CA ALA A 346 12.41 23.06 -27.41
C ALA A 346 13.13 22.68 -28.72
N ALA A 347 12.63 21.68 -29.45
CA ALA A 347 13.17 21.25 -30.74
C ALA A 347 12.62 22.08 -31.91
N VAL A 348 11.38 22.56 -31.83
CA VAL A 348 10.76 23.43 -32.85
C VAL A 348 11.26 24.88 -32.77
N SER A 349 11.79 25.29 -31.61
CA SER A 349 12.32 26.64 -31.38
C SER A 349 13.82 26.81 -31.75
N LYS A 350 14.44 25.80 -32.37
CA LYS A 350 15.84 25.81 -32.83
C LYS A 350 15.92 25.74 -34.34
#